data_AF-Q5BYC8-F1
#
_entry.id   AF-Q5BYC8-F1
#
_cell.length_a   1.000
_cell.length_b   1.000
_cell.length_c   1.000
_cell.angle_alpha   90.00
_cell.angle_beta   90.00
_cell.angle_gamma   90.00
#
_symmetry.space_group_name_H-M   'P 1'
#
loop_
_entity.id
_entity.type
_entity.pdbx_description
1 polymer ?
#
loop_
_entity_poly.entity_id
_entity_poly.type
_entity_poly.pdbx_seq_one_letter_code
_entity_poly.pdbx_strand_id
1 'polypeptide(L)'
;VTEDCYFLCVPQTDYVKIMSREGEAEIPEMGEGGRVVLVYETINLDSNFIIDLNKSSNDNAMLKKCRLVTKGTPEKLIEHLIADLSNVDITYPEDFLLTYRTFLDSPRPIVDRLLSWHLHNPKLRPRVNRIILLWVHNHFNDFEDSHEMMKCIEKFDNMLSSDGTAGERRLFRLACSTKARPRQVELAIPLKNSRDLNNSDNKSLGEVVVGQAKHIRNIIVLQLILLLIYHSQ
;
A
#
# COMPACT_ATOMS: atom_id res chain seq x y z
N VAL A 1 -1.03 -18.59 48.05
CA VAL A 1 -0.88 -18.78 46.59
C VAL A 1 0.18 -17.80 46.16
N THR A 2 1.38 -18.28 45.83
CA THR A 2 2.44 -17.45 45.24
C THR A 2 2.31 -17.61 43.73
N GLU A 3 2.00 -16.51 43.05
CA GLU A 3 1.99 -16.49 41.59
C GLU A 3 3.43 -16.39 41.10
N ASP A 4 3.83 -17.34 40.24
CA ASP A 4 5.15 -17.32 39.63
C ASP A 4 5.21 -16.22 38.56
N CYS A 5 6.00 -15.17 38.82
CA CYS A 5 6.25 -14.11 37.84
C CYS A 5 7.47 -14.43 36.98
N TYR A 6 7.30 -14.34 35.66
CA TYR A 6 8.39 -14.43 34.69
C TYR A 6 8.70 -13.05 34.10
N PHE A 7 9.98 -12.69 34.06
CA PHE A 7 10.46 -11.43 33.51
C PHE A 7 11.34 -11.66 32.30
N LEU A 8 11.16 -10.83 31.28
CA LEU A 8 12.10 -10.70 30.16
C LEU A 8 12.87 -9.39 30.36
N CYS A 9 14.19 -9.50 30.53
CA CYS A 9 15.05 -8.35 30.76
C CYS A 9 15.84 -8.01 29.49
N VAL A 10 15.83 -6.74 29.10
CA VAL A 10 16.69 -6.19 28.05
C VAL A 10 17.77 -5.34 28.72
N PRO A 11 19.07 -5.63 28.51
CA PRO A 11 20.15 -4.83 29.06
C PRO A 11 20.06 -3.37 28.61
N GLN A 12 20.35 -2.43 29.50
CA GLN A 12 20.30 -0.99 29.20
C GLN A 12 21.17 -0.63 27.97
N THR A 13 22.33 -1.27 27.83
CA THR A 13 23.23 -1.05 26.69
C THR A 13 22.61 -1.44 25.36
N ASP A 14 21.74 -2.45 25.36
CA ASP A 14 21.08 -2.93 24.14
C ASP A 14 19.84 -2.10 23.86
N TYR A 15 19.07 -1.75 24.90
CA TYR A 15 17.95 -0.81 24.79
C TYR A 15 18.39 0.52 24.14
N VAL A 16 19.45 1.16 24.66
CA VAL A 16 19.93 2.44 24.12
C VAL A 16 20.36 2.32 22.66
N LYS A 17 21.04 1.23 22.28
CA LYS A 17 21.45 0.99 20.89
C LYS A 17 20.28 0.76 19.95
N ILE A 18 19.22 0.09 20.41
CA ILE A 18 18.02 -0.17 19.62
C ILE A 18 17.28 1.16 19.41
N MET A 19 17.02 1.89 20.49
CA MET A 19 16.29 3.16 20.44
C MET A 19 17.01 4.24 19.63
N SER A 20 18.35 4.29 19.67
CA SER A 20 19.11 5.27 18.88
C SER A 20 19.02 4.99 17.38
N ARG A 21 18.99 3.72 16.97
CA ARG A 21 18.88 3.32 15.55
C ARG A 21 17.54 3.74 14.93
N GLU A 22 16.44 3.56 15.66
CA GLU A 22 15.11 3.94 15.18
C GLU A 22 14.99 5.45 14.94
N GLY A 23 15.50 6.26 15.88
CA GLY A 23 15.49 7.72 15.73
C GLY A 23 16.40 8.26 14.62
N GLU A 24 17.53 7.61 14.36
CA GLU A 24 18.49 8.01 13.32
C GLU A 24 18.08 7.55 11.91
N ALA A 25 17.23 6.52 11.80
CA ALA A 25 16.79 5.97 10.52
C ALA A 25 15.66 6.79 9.87
N GLU A 26 14.91 7.54 10.66
CA GLU A 26 13.85 8.44 10.17
C GLU A 26 14.44 9.70 9.53
N ILE A 27 14.08 9.94 8.27
CA ILE A 27 14.52 11.09 7.48
C ILE A 27 13.27 11.92 7.16
N PRO A 28 13.06 13.08 7.82
CA PRO A 28 11.91 13.94 7.54
C PRO A 28 12.12 14.79 6.30
N GLU A 29 11.07 14.91 5.48
CA GLU A 29 10.93 15.91 4.42
C GLU A 29 10.12 17.09 4.97
N MET A 30 10.69 18.29 4.89
CA MET A 30 10.06 19.52 5.35
C MET A 30 9.31 20.21 4.22
N GLY A 31 8.05 20.55 4.46
CA GLY A 31 7.25 21.39 3.57
C GLY A 31 7.37 22.87 3.91
N GLU A 32 6.49 23.66 3.30
CA GLU A 32 6.41 25.10 3.56
C GLU A 32 6.05 25.39 5.03
N GLY A 33 6.77 26.34 5.62
CA GLY A 33 6.59 26.72 7.03
C GLY A 33 7.23 25.75 8.04
N GLY A 34 8.14 24.87 7.61
CA GLY A 34 8.90 23.99 8.51
C GLY A 34 8.10 22.82 9.07
N ARG A 35 6.93 22.51 8.49
CA ARG A 35 6.11 21.36 8.87
C ARG A 35 6.65 20.10 8.20
N VAL A 36 6.69 18.99 8.95
CA VAL A 36 7.04 17.68 8.40
C VAL A 36 5.89 17.22 7.51
N VAL A 37 6.20 16.90 6.24
CA VAL A 37 5.18 16.52 5.26
C VAL A 37 5.32 15.08 4.77
N LEU A 38 6.50 14.48 4.94
CA LEU A 38 6.80 13.09 4.65
C LEU A 38 7.93 12.61 5.56
N VAL A 39 7.94 11.34 5.95
CA VAL A 39 9.02 10.72 6.71
C VAL A 39 9.39 9.42 6.02
N TYR A 40 10.68 9.26 5.79
CA TYR A 40 11.25 8.04 5.24
C TYR A 40 11.98 7.26 6.32
N GLU A 41 11.91 5.94 6.26
CA GLU A 41 12.85 5.08 6.95
C GLU A 41 13.79 4.47 5.91
N THR A 42 15.06 4.36 6.28
CA THR A 42 15.99 3.69 5.39
C THR A 42 16.08 2.19 5.68
N ILE A 43 15.81 1.40 4.65
CA ILE A 43 15.99 -0.04 4.66
C ILE A 43 17.26 -0.41 3.87
N ASN A 44 18.10 -1.24 4.48
CA ASN A 44 19.17 -1.93 3.76
C ASN A 44 18.57 -3.18 3.12
N LEU A 45 18.42 -3.18 1.80
CA LEU A 45 18.06 -4.42 1.10
C LEU A 45 19.28 -5.33 1.08
N ASP A 46 19.28 -6.33 1.95
CA ASP A 46 20.14 -7.49 1.77
C ASP A 46 19.73 -8.19 0.46
N SER A 47 20.72 -8.69 -0.29
CA SER A 47 20.63 -9.14 -1.68
C SER A 47 19.47 -10.09 -2.04
N ASN A 48 18.79 -10.70 -1.06
CA ASN A 48 17.70 -11.65 -1.27
C ASN A 48 16.38 -11.02 -1.75
N PHE A 49 16.07 -9.75 -1.41
CA PHE A 49 14.84 -9.09 -1.92
C PHE A 49 14.96 -8.65 -3.40
N ILE A 50 16.18 -8.45 -3.89
CA ILE A 50 16.43 -8.00 -5.29
C ILE A 50 16.29 -9.16 -6.30
N ILE A 51 16.43 -10.41 -5.84
CA ILE A 51 16.41 -11.61 -6.71
C ILE A 51 15.05 -11.79 -7.40
N ASP A 52 13.95 -11.36 -6.79
CA ASP A 52 12.60 -11.49 -7.37
C ASP A 52 12.22 -10.34 -8.32
N LEU A 53 12.96 -9.23 -8.32
CA LEU A 53 12.58 -8.00 -9.03
C LEU A 53 13.41 -7.71 -10.28
N ASN A 54 14.67 -8.16 -10.33
CA ASN A 54 15.56 -7.93 -11.47
C ASN A 54 16.07 -9.24 -12.07
N LYS A 55 15.21 -9.92 -12.82
CA LYS A 55 15.64 -10.95 -13.79
C LYS A 55 16.16 -10.29 -15.09
N SER A 56 17.02 -9.28 -14.96
CA SER A 56 17.76 -8.70 -16.08
C SER A 56 19.11 -8.20 -15.61
N SER A 57 20.14 -8.83 -16.18
CA SER A 57 21.49 -8.31 -16.45
C SER A 57 22.32 -7.82 -15.26
N ASN A 58 23.35 -8.63 -14.95
CA ASN A 58 24.68 -8.29 -14.46
C ASN A 58 24.92 -6.78 -14.30
N ASP A 59 25.05 -6.32 -13.05
CA ASP A 59 26.09 -5.38 -12.64
C ASP A 59 26.08 -5.28 -11.10
N ASN A 60 27.28 -5.24 -10.52
CA ASN A 60 27.64 -5.21 -9.10
C ASN A 60 26.50 -4.85 -8.13
N ALA A 61 26.14 -5.81 -7.26
CA ALA A 61 25.21 -5.61 -6.14
C ALA A 61 25.81 -4.65 -5.10
N MET A 62 25.86 -3.38 -5.45
CA MET A 62 26.03 -2.28 -4.51
C MET A 62 24.80 -2.30 -3.61
N LEU A 63 25.01 -2.39 -2.30
CA LEU A 63 23.98 -2.37 -1.27
C LEU A 63 23.09 -1.12 -1.50
N LYS A 64 21.94 -1.31 -2.19
CA LYS A 64 21.07 -0.19 -2.55
C LYS A 64 20.24 0.15 -1.32
N LYS A 65 20.61 1.26 -0.70
CA LYS A 65 19.88 1.91 0.38
C LYS A 65 18.53 2.39 -0.17
N CYS A 66 17.42 1.78 0.25
CA CYS A 66 16.06 2.14 -0.19
C CYS A 66 15.37 2.98 0.89
N ARG A 67 14.65 4.02 0.47
CA ARG A 67 13.82 4.85 1.33
C ARG A 67 12.39 4.37 1.24
N LEU A 68 11.89 3.85 2.35
CA LEU A 68 10.49 3.50 2.53
C LEU A 68 9.76 4.69 3.14
N VAL A 69 8.59 5.05 2.61
CA VAL A 69 7.73 6.05 3.25
C VAL A 69 7.01 5.43 4.45
N THR A 70 7.19 6.00 5.63
CA THR A 70 6.52 5.54 6.86
C THR A 70 5.39 6.46 7.29
N LYS A 71 5.50 7.76 7.03
CA LYS A 71 4.50 8.78 7.41
C LYS A 71 4.42 9.86 6.33
N GLY A 72 3.26 10.47 6.14
CA GLY A 72 3.12 11.61 5.24
C GLY A 72 1.75 12.25 5.28
N THR A 73 1.68 13.50 4.83
CA THR A 73 0.41 14.16 4.52
C THR A 73 -0.22 13.51 3.29
N PRO A 74 -1.57 13.41 3.19
CA PRO A 74 -2.22 12.78 2.05
C PRO A 74 -1.77 13.35 0.70
N GLU A 75 -1.55 14.67 0.64
CA GLU A 75 -1.07 15.36 -0.55
C GLU A 75 0.32 14.89 -0.96
N LYS A 76 1.24 14.75 0.00
CA LYS A 76 2.60 14.26 -0.27
C LYS A 76 2.64 12.79 -0.60
N LEU A 77 1.79 11.97 0.01
CA LEU A 77 1.68 10.55 -0.35
C LEU A 77 1.21 10.40 -1.80
N ILE A 78 0.26 11.21 -2.24
CA ILE A 78 -0.16 11.25 -3.66
C ILE A 78 1.00 11.71 -4.55
N GLU A 79 1.70 12.79 -4.21
CA GLU A 79 2.87 13.26 -4.97
C GLU A 79 3.97 12.19 -5.07
N HIS A 80 4.14 11.39 -4.01
CA HIS A 80 5.13 10.33 -3.97
C HIS A 80 4.86 9.18 -4.96
N LEU A 81 3.61 9.04 -5.46
CA LEU A 81 3.29 8.07 -6.51
C LEU A 81 4.15 8.26 -7.77
N ILE A 82 4.58 9.49 -8.07
CA ILE A 82 5.41 9.79 -9.24
C ILE A 82 6.90 10.04 -8.91
N ALA A 83 7.32 9.76 -7.67
CA ALA A 83 8.70 9.95 -7.24
C ALA A 83 9.69 9.11 -8.09
N ASP A 84 10.93 9.60 -8.15
CA ASP A 84 12.03 8.89 -8.81
C ASP A 84 12.30 7.55 -8.11
N LEU A 85 12.38 6.47 -8.88
CA LEU A 85 12.56 5.10 -8.39
C LEU A 85 14.00 4.78 -8.01
N SER A 86 14.96 5.68 -8.25
CA SER A 86 16.38 5.40 -8.05
C SER A 86 16.74 4.97 -6.63
N ASN A 87 15.99 5.46 -5.63
CA ASN A 87 16.20 5.14 -4.21
C ASN A 87 14.90 4.94 -3.41
N VAL A 88 13.76 4.78 -4.08
CA VAL A 88 12.43 4.69 -3.47
C VAL A 88 11.87 3.28 -3.62
N ASP A 89 11.00 2.88 -2.70
CA ASP A 89 10.26 1.64 -2.81
C ASP A 89 9.42 1.56 -4.11
N ILE A 90 9.67 0.52 -4.90
CA ILE A 90 8.95 0.25 -6.14
C ILE A 90 7.56 -0.38 -5.90
N THR A 91 7.31 -0.96 -4.73
CA THR A 91 6.01 -1.51 -4.34
C THR A 91 5.06 -0.45 -3.80
N TYR A 92 5.57 0.75 -3.52
CA TYR A 92 4.79 1.87 -2.98
C TYR A 92 3.47 2.14 -3.70
N PRO A 93 3.38 2.17 -5.05
CA PRO A 93 2.10 2.42 -5.71
C PRO A 93 1.05 1.33 -5.44
N GLU A 94 1.46 0.08 -5.26
CA GLU A 94 0.54 -1.01 -4.93
C GLU A 94 0.01 -0.85 -3.50
N ASP A 95 0.92 -0.64 -2.54
CA ASP A 95 0.54 -0.45 -1.14
C ASP A 95 -0.32 0.81 -0.94
N PHE A 96 0.02 1.91 -1.62
CA PHE A 96 -0.76 3.15 -1.59
C PHE A 96 -2.17 2.93 -2.13
N LEU A 97 -2.32 2.30 -3.30
CA LEU A 97 -3.63 2.07 -3.91
C LEU A 97 -4.48 1.06 -3.14
N LEU A 98 -3.84 0.13 -2.43
CA LEU A 98 -4.52 -0.81 -1.55
C LEU A 98 -5.06 -0.11 -0.28
N THR A 99 -4.36 0.90 0.22
CA THR A 99 -4.60 1.45 1.57
C THR A 99 -5.14 2.87 1.60
N TYR A 100 -5.20 3.60 0.47
CA TYR A 100 -5.57 5.03 0.48
C TYR A 100 -6.88 5.34 1.21
N ARG A 101 -7.84 4.41 1.19
CA ARG A 101 -9.14 4.53 1.87
C ARG A 101 -9.04 4.72 3.38
N THR A 102 -7.91 4.38 4.00
CA THR A 102 -7.73 4.58 5.45
C THR A 102 -7.40 6.03 5.81
N PHE A 103 -7.01 6.86 4.84
CA PHE A 103 -6.61 8.24 5.06
C PHE A 103 -7.16 9.25 4.03
N LEU A 104 -7.93 8.78 3.04
CA LEU A 104 -8.66 9.58 2.07
C LEU A 104 -10.10 9.10 1.96
N ASP A 105 -11.04 10.05 2.06
CA ASP A 105 -12.48 9.77 1.93
C ASP A 105 -12.90 9.47 0.49
N SER A 106 -12.09 9.89 -0.49
CA SER A 106 -12.41 9.75 -1.92
C SER A 106 -11.15 9.47 -2.75
N PRO A 107 -11.25 8.61 -3.79
CA PRO A 107 -10.18 8.39 -4.75
C PRO A 107 -9.97 9.57 -5.73
N ARG A 108 -10.89 10.54 -5.74
CA ARG A 108 -10.89 11.67 -6.68
C ARG A 108 -9.56 12.45 -6.73
N PRO A 109 -8.95 12.85 -5.59
CA PRO A 109 -7.70 13.63 -5.62
C PRO A 109 -6.54 12.87 -6.28
N ILE A 110 -6.50 11.54 -6.13
CA ILE A 110 -5.48 10.68 -6.72
C ILE A 110 -5.60 10.72 -8.25
N VAL A 111 -6.81 10.48 -8.77
CA VAL A 111 -7.04 10.44 -10.22
C VAL A 111 -6.84 11.81 -10.84
N ASP A 112 -7.32 12.88 -10.22
CA ASP A 112 -7.15 14.24 -10.74
C ASP A 112 -5.66 14.62 -10.83
N ARG A 113 -4.85 14.26 -9.83
CA ARG A 113 -3.39 14.44 -9.88
C ARG A 113 -2.74 13.61 -10.99
N LEU A 114 -3.08 12.33 -11.10
CA LEU A 114 -2.54 11.43 -12.15
C LEU A 114 -2.85 11.95 -13.55
N LEU A 115 -4.11 12.32 -13.83
CA LEU A 115 -4.52 12.86 -15.11
C LEU A 115 -3.84 14.21 -15.41
N SER A 116 -3.69 15.06 -14.39
CA SER A 116 -2.97 16.32 -14.52
C SER A 116 -1.51 16.11 -14.90
N TRP A 117 -0.80 15.17 -14.23
CA TRP A 117 0.58 14.84 -14.60
C TRP A 117 0.70 14.23 -15.99
N HIS A 118 -0.22 13.36 -16.38
CA HIS A 118 -0.24 12.79 -17.73
C HIS A 118 -0.39 13.88 -18.80
N LEU A 119 -1.27 14.86 -18.57
CA LEU A 119 -1.53 15.93 -19.52
C LEU A 119 -0.33 16.89 -19.65
N HIS A 120 0.22 17.34 -18.53
CA HIS A 120 1.21 18.43 -18.51
C HIS A 120 2.67 17.96 -18.57
N ASN A 121 2.96 16.71 -18.19
CA ASN A 121 4.33 16.19 -18.08
C ASN A 121 4.52 14.91 -18.92
N PRO A 122 4.92 15.01 -20.20
CA PRO A 122 5.11 13.85 -21.09
C PRO A 122 6.04 12.77 -20.54
N LYS A 123 7.07 13.16 -19.76
CA LYS A 123 8.03 12.24 -19.13
C LYS A 123 7.39 11.33 -18.07
N LEU A 124 6.27 11.76 -17.46
CA LEU A 124 5.59 11.00 -16.42
C LEU A 124 4.52 10.06 -16.97
N ARG A 125 4.13 10.20 -18.25
CA ARG A 125 3.06 9.40 -18.87
C ARG A 125 3.25 7.89 -18.71
N PRO A 126 4.42 7.29 -18.99
CA PRO A 126 4.59 5.84 -18.83
C PRO A 126 4.33 5.36 -17.39
N ARG A 127 4.76 6.17 -16.41
CA ARG A 127 4.56 5.86 -14.99
C ARG A 127 3.09 6.01 -14.60
N VAL A 128 2.45 7.10 -14.99
CA VAL A 128 1.02 7.31 -14.74
C VAL A 128 0.19 6.19 -15.37
N ASN A 129 0.50 5.80 -16.61
CA ASN A 129 -0.19 4.72 -17.31
C ASN A 129 -0.09 3.41 -16.54
N ARG A 130 1.10 3.07 -16.06
CA ARG A 130 1.31 1.87 -15.23
C ARG A 130 0.51 1.91 -13.93
N ILE A 131 0.46 3.06 -13.24
CA ILE A 131 -0.27 3.21 -11.98
C ILE A 131 -1.77 3.08 -12.20
N ILE A 132 -2.32 3.77 -13.22
CA ILE A 132 -3.76 3.68 -13.53
C ILE A 132 -4.13 2.26 -13.98
N LEU A 133 -3.29 1.62 -14.79
CA LEU A 133 -3.46 0.21 -15.18
C LEU A 133 -3.49 -0.72 -13.98
N LEU A 134 -2.52 -0.58 -13.07
CA LEU A 134 -2.44 -1.34 -11.83
C LEU A 134 -3.71 -1.15 -11.00
N TRP A 135 -4.16 0.09 -10.86
CA TRP A 135 -5.32 0.45 -10.07
C TRP A 135 -6.60 -0.16 -10.62
N VAL A 136 -6.91 0.10 -11.90
CA VAL A 136 -8.11 -0.41 -12.57
C VAL A 136 -8.13 -1.93 -12.60
N HIS A 137 -6.98 -2.57 -12.81
CA HIS A 137 -6.91 -4.03 -12.83
C HIS A 137 -7.18 -4.65 -11.45
N ASN A 138 -6.62 -4.07 -10.38
CA ASN A 138 -6.67 -4.66 -9.04
C ASN A 138 -7.85 -4.21 -8.19
N HIS A 139 -8.32 -2.99 -8.36
CA HIS A 139 -9.34 -2.34 -7.53
C HIS A 139 -10.38 -1.62 -8.42
N PHE A 140 -10.96 -2.34 -9.38
CA PHE A 140 -11.97 -1.78 -10.28
C PHE A 140 -13.20 -1.20 -9.55
N ASN A 141 -13.53 -1.74 -8.37
CA ASN A 141 -14.63 -1.27 -7.53
C ASN A 141 -14.50 0.21 -7.15
N ASP A 142 -13.28 0.74 -7.09
CA ASP A 142 -12.99 2.16 -6.83
C ASP A 142 -13.60 3.08 -7.90
N PHE A 143 -13.91 2.52 -9.07
CA PHE A 143 -14.45 3.23 -10.23
C PHE A 143 -15.91 2.84 -10.49
N GLU A 144 -16.24 1.55 -10.45
CA GLU A 144 -17.57 1.04 -10.86
C GLU A 144 -18.73 1.65 -10.06
N ASP A 145 -18.51 1.90 -8.76
CA ASP A 145 -19.56 2.42 -7.86
C ASP A 145 -19.76 3.95 -7.98
N SER A 146 -18.93 4.65 -8.77
CA SER A 146 -18.98 6.11 -8.91
C SER A 146 -18.98 6.55 -10.37
N HIS A 147 -20.07 7.21 -10.78
CA HIS A 147 -20.18 7.78 -12.11
C HIS A 147 -19.09 8.82 -12.42
N GLU A 148 -18.66 9.59 -11.42
CA GLU A 148 -17.58 10.57 -11.58
C GLU A 148 -16.23 9.91 -11.83
N MET A 149 -15.98 8.77 -11.18
CA MET A 149 -14.75 8.00 -11.35
C MET A 149 -14.72 7.29 -12.70
N MET A 150 -15.86 6.76 -13.16
CA MET A 150 -15.99 6.23 -14.52
C MET A 150 -15.71 7.29 -15.58
N LYS A 151 -16.19 8.53 -15.40
CA LYS A 151 -15.83 9.66 -16.29
C LYS A 151 -14.33 9.95 -16.34
N CYS A 152 -13.62 9.76 -15.22
CA CYS A 152 -12.17 9.91 -15.23
C CYS A 152 -11.47 8.81 -16.05
N ILE A 153 -11.96 7.58 -15.97
CA ILE A 153 -11.46 6.45 -16.78
C ILE A 153 -11.72 6.70 -18.27
N GLU A 154 -12.90 7.20 -18.63
CA GLU A 154 -13.20 7.59 -20.02
C GLU A 154 -12.27 8.71 -20.51
N LYS A 155 -12.02 9.72 -19.67
CA LYS A 155 -11.06 10.79 -19.98
C LYS A 155 -9.66 10.21 -20.22
N PHE A 156 -9.23 9.25 -19.41
CA PHE A 156 -7.95 8.58 -19.60
C PHE A 156 -7.90 7.74 -20.89
N ASP A 157 -8.94 6.97 -21.23
CA ASP A 157 -9.02 6.22 -22.50
C ASP A 157 -8.91 7.16 -23.71
N ASN A 158 -9.56 8.33 -23.64
CA ASN A 158 -9.47 9.36 -24.66
C ASN A 158 -8.05 9.93 -24.80
N MET A 159 -7.35 10.15 -23.69
CA MET A 159 -5.95 10.61 -23.71
C MET A 159 -5.01 9.58 -24.36
N LEU A 160 -5.16 8.29 -24.02
CA LEU A 160 -4.41 7.20 -24.68
C LEU A 160 -4.73 7.08 -26.18
N SER A 161 -5.92 7.50 -26.59
CA SER A 161 -6.31 7.54 -28.00
C SER A 161 -5.54 8.60 -28.77
N SER A 162 -5.45 9.80 -28.21
CA SER A 162 -4.84 10.97 -28.86
C SER A 162 -3.32 10.90 -28.90
N ASP A 163 -2.69 10.23 -27.93
CA ASP A 163 -1.24 10.16 -27.79
C ASP A 163 -0.57 9.08 -28.67
N GLY A 164 -1.33 8.38 -29.50
CA GLY A 164 -0.79 7.33 -30.39
C GLY A 164 -0.38 6.04 -29.66
N THR A 165 -0.77 5.87 -28.40
CA THR A 165 -0.41 4.71 -27.56
C THR A 165 -1.42 3.57 -27.71
N ALA A 166 -1.64 3.12 -28.95
CA ALA A 166 -2.65 2.11 -29.28
C ALA A 166 -2.48 0.78 -28.49
N GLY A 167 -1.23 0.38 -28.24
CA GLY A 167 -0.91 -0.81 -27.43
C GLY A 167 -1.29 -0.63 -25.96
N GLU A 168 -0.97 0.51 -25.36
CA GLU A 168 -1.32 0.82 -23.96
C GLU A 168 -2.83 0.94 -23.79
N ARG A 169 -3.52 1.58 -24.74
CA ARG A 169 -5.00 1.65 -24.75
C ARG A 169 -5.64 0.26 -24.81
N ARG A 170 -5.07 -0.67 -25.59
CA ARG A 170 -5.55 -2.06 -25.67
C ARG A 170 -5.36 -2.78 -24.33
N LEU A 171 -4.20 -2.63 -23.70
CA LEU A 171 -3.93 -3.20 -22.37
C LEU A 171 -4.87 -2.62 -21.32
N PHE A 172 -5.13 -1.32 -21.39
CA PHE A 172 -6.06 -0.62 -20.49
C PHE A 172 -7.48 -1.17 -20.58
N ARG A 173 -8.01 -1.28 -21.80
CA ARG A 173 -9.34 -1.84 -22.04
C ARG A 173 -9.43 -3.31 -21.61
N LEU A 174 -8.36 -4.08 -21.84
CA LEU A 174 -8.28 -5.45 -21.38
C LEU A 174 -8.35 -5.50 -19.84
N ALA A 175 -7.56 -4.68 -19.15
CA ALA A 175 -7.55 -4.60 -17.69
C ALA A 175 -8.93 -4.23 -17.12
N CYS A 176 -9.66 -3.30 -17.76
CA CYS A 176 -11.06 -2.99 -17.42
C CYS A 176 -11.98 -4.21 -17.58
N SER A 177 -11.80 -5.00 -18.65
CA SER A 177 -12.65 -6.15 -18.97
C SER A 177 -12.37 -7.38 -18.09
N THR A 178 -11.12 -7.57 -17.67
CA THR A 178 -10.68 -8.71 -16.84
C THR A 178 -10.69 -8.41 -15.34
N LYS A 179 -11.43 -7.36 -14.95
CA LYS A 179 -11.49 -6.80 -13.59
C LYS A 179 -11.47 -7.85 -12.48
N ALA A 180 -10.64 -7.60 -11.46
CA ALA A 180 -10.64 -8.40 -10.25
C ALA A 180 -11.99 -8.32 -9.54
N ARG A 181 -12.58 -9.47 -9.20
CA ARG A 181 -13.84 -9.54 -8.45
C ARG A 181 -13.56 -9.74 -6.96
N PRO A 182 -14.33 -9.08 -6.06
CA PRO A 182 -14.27 -9.39 -4.64
C PRO A 182 -14.60 -10.87 -4.43
N ARG A 183 -13.80 -11.54 -3.59
CA ARG A 183 -14.03 -12.93 -3.20
C ARG A 183 -14.56 -12.94 -1.78
N GLN A 184 -15.65 -13.65 -1.56
CA GLN A 184 -16.13 -13.94 -0.22
C GLN A 184 -15.31 -15.12 0.34
N VAL A 185 -14.67 -14.92 1.48
CA VAL A 185 -13.93 -15.97 2.18
C VAL A 185 -14.62 -16.19 3.52
N GLU A 186 -15.08 -17.42 3.75
CA GLU A 186 -15.63 -17.80 5.05
C GLU A 186 -14.47 -18.21 5.97
N LEU A 187 -14.21 -17.39 6.99
CA LEU A 187 -13.21 -17.68 8.00
C LEU A 187 -13.86 -18.50 9.12
N ALA A 188 -13.67 -19.81 9.10
CA ALA A 188 -13.98 -20.64 10.25
C ALA A 188 -12.91 -20.39 11.33
N ILE A 189 -13.23 -19.55 12.32
CA ILE A 189 -12.38 -19.36 13.49
C ILE A 189 -12.67 -20.52 14.45
N PRO A 190 -11.75 -21.48 14.66
CA PRO A 190 -11.97 -22.52 15.65
C PRO A 190 -11.84 -21.87 17.03
N LEU A 191 -12.98 -21.64 17.69
CA LEU A 191 -13.01 -21.34 19.12
C LEU A 191 -12.44 -22.54 19.86
N LYS A 192 -11.23 -22.39 20.38
CA LYS A 192 -10.62 -23.39 21.27
C LYS A 192 -11.33 -23.30 22.62
N ASN A 193 -12.49 -23.94 22.73
CA ASN A 193 -13.22 -24.08 23.98
C ASN A 193 -12.39 -24.93 24.95
N SER A 194 -11.90 -24.31 26.01
CA SER A 194 -11.40 -25.01 27.18
C SER A 194 -12.60 -25.54 27.97
N ARG A 195 -12.81 -26.86 27.87
CA ARG A 195 -13.53 -27.78 28.78
C ARG A 195 -15.06 -27.70 28.84
N ASP A 196 -15.66 -28.78 28.36
CA ASP A 196 -16.84 -29.52 28.85
C ASP A 196 -17.92 -28.74 29.61
N LEU A 197 -19.13 -28.66 29.00
CA LEU A 197 -20.37 -29.22 29.55
C LEU A 197 -21.56 -28.92 28.60
N ASN A 198 -22.33 -29.98 28.34
CA ASN A 198 -23.66 -30.05 27.73
C ASN A 198 -24.49 -28.75 27.74
N ASN A 199 -25.01 -28.32 26.58
CA ASN A 199 -26.44 -28.41 26.25
C ASN A 199 -26.70 -27.80 24.85
N SER A 200 -27.77 -28.26 24.23
CA SER A 200 -28.28 -27.91 22.90
C SER A 200 -28.60 -26.43 22.69
N ASP A 201 -28.57 -26.06 21.41
CA ASP A 201 -29.15 -24.88 20.79
C ASP A 201 -28.55 -23.52 21.16
N ASN A 202 -27.67 -23.01 20.30
CA ASN A 202 -27.62 -21.58 20.00
C ASN A 202 -27.04 -21.33 18.60
N LYS A 203 -27.84 -20.65 17.78
CA LYS A 203 -27.55 -20.19 16.41
C LYS A 203 -26.22 -19.44 16.37
N SER A 204 -25.33 -19.86 15.49
CA SER A 204 -24.12 -19.12 15.12
C SER A 204 -24.51 -17.78 14.47
N LEU A 205 -24.26 -16.69 15.17
CA LEU A 205 -24.21 -15.36 14.56
C LEU A 205 -22.89 -15.28 13.78
N GLY A 206 -22.93 -15.61 12.49
CA GLY A 206 -21.79 -15.46 11.60
C GLY A 206 -21.57 -13.99 11.30
N GLU A 207 -20.56 -13.39 11.94
CA GLU A 207 -20.10 -12.05 11.55
C GLU A 207 -19.30 -12.18 10.26
N VAL A 208 -19.90 -11.71 9.15
CA VAL A 208 -19.27 -11.72 7.84
C VAL A 208 -18.32 -10.52 7.76
N VAL A 209 -17.05 -10.74 8.09
CA VAL A 209 -16.01 -9.75 7.80
C VAL A 209 -15.64 -9.85 6.32
N VAL A 210 -16.12 -8.89 5.52
CA VAL A 210 -15.79 -8.78 4.09
C VAL A 210 -14.38 -8.18 3.98
N GLY A 211 -13.37 -9.04 3.84
CA GLY A 211 -11.97 -8.65 3.60
C GLY A 211 -11.49 -9.04 2.21
N GLN A 212 -10.78 -8.14 1.53
CA GLN A 212 -10.06 -8.42 0.29
C GLN A 212 -8.83 -9.29 0.59
N ALA A 213 -8.96 -10.62 0.51
CA ALA A 213 -7.83 -11.53 0.62
C ALA A 213 -7.14 -11.73 -0.74
N LYS A 214 -6.19 -10.86 -1.07
CA LYS A 214 -5.04 -11.20 -1.92
C LYS A 214 -3.82 -11.27 -1.01
N HIS A 215 -2.88 -12.18 -1.27
CA HIS A 215 -1.64 -12.37 -0.52
C HIS A 215 -1.09 -11.02 -0.01
N ILE A 216 -1.34 -10.70 1.26
CA ILE A 216 -0.72 -9.56 1.93
C ILE A 216 0.74 -9.98 2.14
N ARG A 217 1.59 -9.72 1.14
CA ARG A 217 3.03 -9.95 1.24
C ARG A 217 3.71 -8.91 2.15
N ASN A 218 3.03 -7.80 2.43
CA ASN A 218 3.58 -6.71 3.21
C ASN A 218 2.96 -6.65 4.61
N ILE A 219 3.69 -7.17 5.58
CA ILE A 219 3.48 -7.00 7.03
C ILE A 219 3.23 -5.52 7.38
N ILE A 220 3.79 -4.59 6.60
CA ILE A 220 3.61 -3.14 6.75
C ILE A 220 2.15 -2.70 6.60
N VAL A 221 1.37 -3.31 5.70
CA VAL A 221 -0.06 -2.97 5.51
C VAL A 221 -0.89 -3.43 6.70
N LEU A 222 -0.58 -4.59 7.28
CA LEU A 222 -1.20 -5.03 8.54
C LEU A 222 -0.78 -4.13 9.71
N GLN A 223 0.47 -3.68 9.75
CA GLN A 223 0.96 -2.76 10.78
C GLN A 223 0.25 -1.40 10.72
N LEU A 224 0.07 -0.83 9.51
CA LEU A 224 -0.66 0.41 9.28
C LEU A 224 -2.15 0.27 9.61
N ILE A 225 -2.78 -0.83 9.21
CA ILE A 225 -4.19 -1.11 9.55
C ILE A 225 -4.35 -1.28 11.07
N LEU A 226 -3.45 -2.00 11.74
CA LEU A 226 -3.48 -2.18 13.19
C LEU A 226 -3.20 -0.88 13.95
N LEU A 227 -2.25 -0.05 13.49
CA LEU A 227 -1.93 1.24 14.11
C LEU A 227 -3.09 2.24 13.98
N LEU A 228 -3.79 2.24 12.84
CA LEU A 228 -4.95 3.11 12.63
C LEU A 228 -6.19 2.64 13.43
N ILE A 229 -6.38 1.32 13.58
CA ILE A 229 -7.43 0.78 14.46
C ILE A 229 -7.13 1.09 15.94
N TYR A 230 -5.86 1.03 16.36
CA TYR A 230 -5.48 1.26 17.75
C TYR A 230 -5.52 2.74 18.17
N HIS A 231 -5.33 3.68 17.25
CA HIS A 231 -5.41 5.12 17.54
C HIS A 231 -6.82 5.72 17.43
N SER A 232 -7.81 4.94 16.99
CA SER A 232 -9.21 5.38 16.85
C SER A 232 -10.13 4.88 17.98
N GLN A 233 -9.57 4.33 19.06
CA GLN A 233 -10.23 4.05 20.35
C GLN A 233 -9.64 4.96 21.44
#